data_AF-A0A944D0K1-F1
#
_entry.id   AF-A0A944D0K1-F1
#
_cell.length_a   1.000
_cell.length_b   1.000
_cell.length_c   1.000
_cell.angle_alpha   90.00
_cell.angle_beta   90.00
_cell.angle_gamma   90.00
#
_symmetry.space_group_name_H-M   'P 1'
#
loop_
_entity.id
_entity.type
_entity.pdbx_description
1 polymer ?
#
loop_
_entity_poly.entity_id
_entity_poly.type
_entity_poly.pdbx_seq_one_letter_code
_entity_poly.pdbx_strand_id
1 'polypeptide(L)'
;MKLFLIISLSIATVILAPVSHARTLNQHRSMVNRPPLNANMAALDVDSIQTRQLALIDGLLTKNSAQQSHISASSVLSAEQKAVILENLSEEATTLAHARETVVAATTFAELREAMSTVRTLMQNRAQFVKEQNTTMLAKGKERAESIEKKEQQVIIRIHAALKKLESLGVDTADLESQLAAHTTAVATFQSTTFTSLKEMKAATVELREQVKEMLQTIETLASSATGIM
;
A
#
# COMPACT_ATOMS: atom_id res chain seq x y z
N MET A 1 9.85 -2.63 11.10
CA MET A 1 10.82 -1.51 11.06
C MET A 1 12.31 -1.90 11.00
N LYS A 2 12.70 -3.12 10.60
CA LYS A 2 14.13 -3.48 10.40
C LYS A 2 14.55 -3.61 8.92
N LEU A 3 13.60 -3.55 7.98
CA LEU A 3 13.86 -3.73 6.54
C LEU A 3 14.15 -2.43 5.77
N PHE A 4 13.76 -1.26 6.29
CA PHE A 4 13.99 0.04 5.63
C PHE A 4 15.40 0.61 5.88
N LEU A 5 16.05 0.21 6.98
CA LEU A 5 17.35 0.77 7.40
C LEU A 5 18.52 0.30 6.51
N ILE A 6 18.40 -0.87 5.87
CA ILE A 6 19.47 -1.46 5.06
C ILE A 6 19.52 -0.82 3.65
N ILE A 7 18.37 -0.45 3.08
CA ILE A 7 18.29 0.14 1.73
C ILE A 7 18.77 1.60 1.74
N SER A 8 18.47 2.36 2.80
CA SER A 8 18.98 3.73 2.96
C SER A 8 20.48 3.78 3.28
N LEU A 9 21.03 2.75 3.96
CA LEU A 9 22.45 2.71 4.33
C LEU A 9 23.36 2.30 3.15
N SER A 10 22.86 1.53 2.18
CA SER A 10 23.62 1.10 1.00
C SER A 10 23.79 2.17 -0.09
N ILE A 11 22.99 3.24 -0.08
CA ILE A 11 23.09 4.31 -1.09
C ILE A 11 24.03 5.43 -0.62
N ALA A 12 24.16 5.64 0.70
CA ALA A 12 25.02 6.67 1.25
C ALA A 12 26.53 6.39 1.07
N THR A 13 26.94 5.12 1.00
CA THR A 13 28.36 4.73 0.93
C THR A 13 28.95 4.77 -0.48
N VAL A 14 28.13 4.78 -1.53
CA VAL A 14 28.58 4.83 -2.93
C VAL A 14 28.89 6.27 -3.39
N ILE A 15 28.36 7.28 -2.70
CA ILE A 15 28.46 8.68 -3.15
C ILE A 15 29.63 9.44 -2.47
N LEU A 16 30.11 9.02 -1.29
CA LEU A 16 30.99 9.88 -0.47
C LEU A 16 32.44 9.44 -0.21
N ALA A 17 32.97 8.38 -0.82
CA ALA A 17 34.41 8.08 -0.70
C ALA A 17 34.90 7.36 -1.97
N PRO A 18 35.85 7.89 -2.79
CA PRO A 18 36.81 8.97 -2.54
C PRO A 18 37.09 9.83 -3.79
N VAL A 19 36.40 10.97 -3.98
CA VAL A 19 36.71 11.89 -5.09
C VAL A 19 37.88 12.84 -4.75
N SER A 20 38.31 12.92 -3.49
CA SER A 20 39.17 14.05 -3.07
C SER A 20 40.67 13.79 -2.90
N HIS A 21 41.17 12.55 -2.83
CA HIS A 21 42.61 12.33 -2.48
C HIS A 21 43.41 11.42 -3.43
N ALA A 22 42.77 10.75 -4.41
CA ALA A 22 43.50 9.96 -5.42
C ALA A 22 43.81 10.74 -6.72
N ARG A 23 43.28 11.96 -6.86
CA ARG A 23 43.46 12.80 -8.05
C ARG A 23 44.88 13.35 -8.19
N THR A 24 45.58 13.62 -7.09
CA THR A 24 46.81 14.41 -7.14
C THR A 24 48.09 13.59 -7.37
N LEU A 25 48.13 12.28 -7.04
CA LEU A 25 49.33 11.46 -7.27
C LEU A 25 49.28 10.55 -8.51
N ASN A 26 48.08 10.17 -8.99
CA ASN A 26 47.94 9.28 -10.14
C ASN A 26 47.85 9.98 -11.50
N GLN A 27 47.66 11.30 -11.53
CA GLN A 27 47.60 12.06 -12.79
C GLN A 27 48.96 12.16 -13.49
N HIS A 28 50.07 12.13 -12.75
CA HIS A 28 51.39 12.33 -13.35
C HIS A 28 52.07 11.05 -13.88
N ARG A 29 51.64 9.86 -13.45
CA ARG A 29 52.24 8.56 -13.88
C ARG A 29 51.39 7.74 -14.83
N SER A 30 50.11 8.08 -14.98
CA SER A 30 49.15 7.33 -15.79
C SER A 30 49.10 7.73 -17.27
N MET A 31 49.59 8.90 -17.65
CA MET A 31 49.45 9.40 -19.03
C MET A 31 50.39 8.73 -20.04
N VAL A 32 51.34 7.91 -19.58
CA VAL A 32 52.37 7.36 -20.47
C VAL A 32 52.09 5.92 -20.90
N ASN A 33 51.26 5.13 -20.18
CA ASN A 33 51.08 3.70 -20.46
C ASN A 33 49.68 3.12 -20.15
N ARG A 34 48.59 3.90 -20.26
CA ARG A 34 47.24 3.31 -20.28
C ARG A 34 46.81 3.13 -21.72
N PRO A 35 46.39 1.92 -22.16
CA PRO A 35 45.62 1.82 -23.39
C PRO A 35 44.46 2.82 -23.28
N PRO A 36 44.15 3.57 -24.35
CA PRO A 36 43.24 4.70 -24.26
C PRO A 36 41.91 4.23 -23.67
N LEU A 37 41.40 4.96 -22.68
CA LEU A 37 40.05 4.77 -22.13
C LEU A 37 38.97 4.80 -23.23
N ASN A 38 39.31 5.34 -24.40
CA ASN A 38 38.52 5.31 -25.62
C ASN A 38 38.32 3.90 -26.20
N ALA A 39 39.21 2.94 -25.96
CA ALA A 39 39.07 1.56 -26.46
C ALA A 39 38.00 0.76 -25.69
N ASN A 40 37.80 1.06 -24.39
CA ASN A 40 36.72 0.47 -23.60
C ASN A 40 35.42 1.30 -23.63
N MET A 41 35.48 2.58 -24.00
CA MET A 41 34.29 3.36 -24.39
C MET A 41 33.74 2.96 -25.77
N ALA A 42 34.56 2.37 -26.64
CA ALA A 42 34.15 1.82 -27.93
C ALA A 42 33.27 0.55 -27.85
N ALA A 43 32.96 0.07 -26.64
CA ALA A 43 32.14 -1.13 -26.40
C ALA A 43 30.92 -0.89 -25.50
N LEU A 44 30.48 0.37 -25.35
CA LEU A 44 29.09 0.65 -24.95
C LEU A 44 28.26 0.61 -26.24
N ASP A 45 27.80 -0.59 -26.57
CA ASP A 45 26.95 -0.83 -27.73
C ASP A 45 25.54 -0.28 -27.45
N VAL A 46 25.09 0.64 -28.30
CA VAL A 46 23.76 1.26 -28.24
C VAL A 46 22.69 0.15 -28.28
N ASP A 47 22.92 -0.90 -29.06
CA ASP A 47 21.98 -2.02 -29.24
C ASP A 47 21.80 -2.82 -27.94
N SER A 48 22.88 -3.02 -27.19
CA SER A 48 22.86 -3.71 -25.89
C SER A 48 22.10 -2.90 -24.82
N ILE A 49 22.25 -1.57 -24.82
CA ILE A 49 21.50 -0.70 -23.91
C ILE A 49 20.04 -0.60 -24.33
N GLN A 50 19.78 -0.43 -25.62
CA GLN A 50 18.43 -0.38 -26.20
C GLN A 50 17.63 -1.64 -25.85
N THR A 51 18.22 -2.82 -26.00
CA THR A 51 17.60 -4.11 -25.63
C THR A 51 17.19 -4.14 -24.15
N ARG A 52 18.05 -3.66 -23.24
CA ARG A 52 17.74 -3.63 -21.80
C ARG A 52 16.66 -2.61 -21.46
N GLN A 53 16.66 -1.44 -22.11
CA GLN A 53 15.62 -0.43 -21.88
C GLN A 53 14.27 -0.87 -22.44
N LEU A 54 14.24 -1.54 -23.60
CA LEU A 54 13.01 -2.13 -24.14
C LEU A 54 12.43 -3.18 -23.20
N ALA A 55 13.26 -4.10 -22.69
CA ALA A 55 12.80 -5.10 -21.73
C ALA A 55 12.22 -4.48 -20.45
N LEU A 56 12.80 -3.35 -19.99
CA LEU A 56 12.27 -2.60 -18.86
C LEU A 56 10.92 -1.96 -19.19
N ILE A 57 10.78 -1.28 -20.34
CA ILE A 57 9.53 -0.63 -20.76
C ILE A 57 8.43 -1.67 -21.01
N ASP A 58 8.73 -2.79 -21.66
CA ASP A 58 7.79 -3.89 -21.89
C ASP A 58 7.32 -4.51 -20.57
N GLY A 59 8.23 -4.66 -19.59
CA GLY A 59 7.90 -5.08 -18.24
C GLY A 59 6.98 -4.09 -17.51
N LEU A 60 7.17 -2.78 -17.72
CA LEU A 60 6.31 -1.74 -17.15
C LEU A 60 4.93 -1.72 -17.81
N LEU A 61 4.85 -1.88 -19.13
CA LEU A 61 3.59 -1.99 -19.88
C LEU A 61 2.77 -3.20 -19.43
N THR A 62 3.42 -4.37 -19.30
CA THR A 62 2.79 -5.60 -18.80
C THR A 62 2.22 -5.40 -17.40
N LYS A 63 2.99 -4.77 -16.50
CA LYS A 63 2.52 -4.44 -15.14
C LYS A 63 1.38 -3.43 -15.14
N ASN A 64 1.41 -2.45 -16.05
CA ASN A 64 0.34 -1.47 -16.19
C ASN A 64 -0.98 -2.16 -16.59
N SER A 65 -0.96 -2.97 -17.66
CA SER A 65 -2.13 -3.73 -18.12
C SER A 65 -2.68 -4.68 -17.04
N ALA A 66 -1.81 -5.40 -16.32
CA ALA A 66 -2.21 -6.24 -15.20
C ALA A 66 -2.91 -5.43 -14.08
N GLN A 67 -2.42 -4.23 -13.78
CA GLN A 67 -3.07 -3.34 -12.80
C GLN A 67 -4.40 -2.79 -13.31
N GLN A 68 -4.53 -2.41 -14.58
CA GLN A 68 -5.81 -2.00 -15.16
C GLN A 68 -6.85 -3.11 -15.04
N SER A 69 -6.48 -4.35 -15.36
CA SER A 69 -7.36 -5.50 -15.21
C SER A 69 -7.77 -5.71 -13.75
N HIS A 70 -6.84 -5.61 -12.80
CA HIS A 70 -7.13 -5.77 -11.37
C HIS A 70 -8.06 -4.66 -10.84
N ILE A 71 -7.82 -3.40 -11.21
CA ILE A 71 -8.63 -2.26 -10.78
C ILE A 71 -10.05 -2.36 -11.36
N SER A 72 -10.17 -2.77 -12.62
CA SER A 72 -11.46 -3.00 -13.27
C SER A 72 -12.28 -4.04 -12.51
N ALA A 73 -11.66 -5.16 -12.15
CA ALA A 73 -12.30 -6.27 -11.42
C ALA A 73 -12.50 -6.00 -9.92
N SER A 74 -11.82 -5.01 -9.32
CA SER A 74 -11.85 -4.77 -7.87
C SER A 74 -13.26 -4.41 -7.35
N SER A 75 -13.79 -5.12 -6.37
CA SER A 75 -15.07 -4.75 -5.71
C SER A 75 -14.93 -3.69 -4.62
N VAL A 76 -13.69 -3.29 -4.30
CA VAL A 76 -13.37 -2.41 -3.16
C VAL A 76 -13.49 -0.92 -3.51
N LEU A 77 -13.22 -0.56 -4.76
CA LEU A 77 -13.18 0.82 -5.22
C LEU A 77 -14.55 1.28 -5.72
N SER A 78 -14.94 2.52 -5.40
CA SER A 78 -16.13 3.12 -5.99
C SER A 78 -15.95 3.31 -7.50
N ALA A 79 -17.05 3.41 -8.24
CA ALA A 79 -17.01 3.61 -9.70
C ALA A 79 -16.19 4.85 -10.09
N GLU A 80 -16.34 5.95 -9.36
CA GLU A 80 -15.60 7.19 -9.56
C GLU A 80 -14.09 7.02 -9.32
N GLN A 81 -13.70 6.34 -8.22
CA GLN A 81 -12.28 6.06 -7.94
C GLN A 81 -11.65 5.15 -8.98
N LYS A 82 -12.41 4.15 -9.45
CA LYS A 82 -11.97 3.29 -10.55
C LYS A 82 -11.72 4.08 -11.82
N ALA A 83 -12.63 4.97 -12.20
CA ALA A 83 -12.50 5.78 -13.41
C ALA A 83 -11.21 6.62 -13.38
N VAL A 84 -10.96 7.34 -12.28
CA VAL A 84 -9.76 8.18 -12.12
C VAL A 84 -8.46 7.34 -12.19
N ILE A 85 -8.44 6.17 -11.57
CA ILE A 85 -7.25 5.29 -11.60
C ILE A 85 -7.04 4.71 -12.99
N LEU A 86 -8.10 4.27 -13.67
CA LEU A 86 -8.00 3.67 -15.00
C LEU A 86 -7.58 4.69 -16.06
N GLU A 87 -8.06 5.94 -15.97
CA GLU A 87 -7.64 7.05 -16.82
C GLU A 87 -6.13 7.29 -16.69
N ASN A 88 -5.61 7.45 -15.46
CA ASN A 88 -4.18 7.60 -15.21
C ASN A 88 -3.36 6.41 -15.74
N LEU A 89 -3.81 5.18 -15.51
CA LEU A 89 -3.11 4.00 -16.02
C LEU A 89 -3.10 3.98 -17.57
N SER A 90 -4.16 4.47 -18.21
CA SER A 90 -4.25 4.60 -19.67
C SER A 90 -3.29 5.65 -20.23
N GLU A 91 -3.20 6.81 -19.57
CA GLU A 91 -2.22 7.86 -19.90
C GLU A 91 -0.78 7.35 -19.72
N GLU A 92 -0.51 6.61 -18.64
CA GLU A 92 0.78 5.97 -18.41
C GLU A 92 1.11 4.94 -19.49
N ALA A 93 0.15 4.13 -19.92
CA ALA A 93 0.34 3.15 -21.00
C ALA A 93 0.67 3.83 -22.33
N THR A 94 0.00 4.94 -22.64
CA THR A 94 0.26 5.75 -23.84
C THR A 94 1.67 6.34 -23.80
N THR A 95 2.08 6.89 -22.64
CA THR A 95 3.41 7.47 -22.45
C THR A 95 4.51 6.41 -22.54
N LEU A 96 4.30 5.22 -21.97
CA LEU A 96 5.24 4.10 -22.07
C LEU A 96 5.33 3.57 -23.51
N ALA A 97 4.23 3.52 -24.25
CA ALA A 97 4.23 3.13 -25.66
C ALA A 97 5.06 4.11 -26.50
N HIS A 98 4.88 5.42 -26.31
CA HIS A 98 5.69 6.44 -26.97
C HIS A 98 7.18 6.35 -26.58
N ALA A 99 7.49 6.15 -25.28
CA ALA A 99 8.87 5.96 -24.84
C ALA A 99 9.50 4.70 -25.45
N ARG A 100 8.71 3.62 -25.62
CA ARG A 100 9.14 2.41 -26.32
C ARG A 100 9.49 2.70 -27.77
N GLU A 101 8.62 3.41 -28.49
CA GLU A 101 8.86 3.82 -29.88
C GLU A 101 10.14 4.67 -30.00
N THR A 102 10.35 5.61 -29.08
CA THR A 102 11.56 6.44 -29.02
C THR A 102 12.80 5.59 -28.77
N VAL A 103 12.75 4.60 -27.87
CA VAL A 103 13.87 3.68 -27.65
C VAL A 103 14.14 2.82 -28.89
N VAL A 104 13.12 2.31 -29.58
CA VAL A 104 13.30 1.53 -30.82
C VAL A 104 13.94 2.37 -31.93
N ALA A 105 13.56 3.65 -32.03
CA ALA A 105 14.10 4.57 -33.03
C ALA A 105 15.46 5.18 -32.67
N ALA A 106 15.90 5.04 -31.40
CA ALA A 106 17.12 5.67 -30.93
C ALA A 106 18.36 5.09 -31.61
N THR A 107 19.10 5.94 -32.30
CA THR A 107 20.40 5.66 -32.92
C THR A 107 21.56 6.19 -32.08
N THR A 108 21.26 7.04 -31.09
CA THR A 108 22.25 7.68 -30.22
C THR A 108 21.94 7.50 -28.75
N PHE A 109 22.96 7.65 -27.91
CA PHE A 109 22.80 7.69 -26.46
C PHE A 109 21.99 8.88 -25.95
N ALA A 110 21.94 9.98 -26.71
CA ALA A 110 21.16 11.15 -26.34
C ALA A 110 19.66 10.85 -26.40
N GLU A 111 19.21 10.23 -27.49
CA GLU A 111 17.82 9.80 -27.70
C GLU A 111 17.40 8.74 -26.67
N LEU A 112 18.27 7.76 -26.37
CA LEU A 112 18.03 6.78 -25.31
C LEU A 112 17.87 7.45 -23.94
N ARG A 113 18.68 8.47 -23.62
CA ARG A 113 18.58 9.20 -22.36
C ARG A 113 17.28 10.00 -22.26
N GLU A 114 16.84 10.61 -23.35
CA GLU A 114 15.59 11.38 -23.41
C GLU A 114 14.38 10.47 -23.17
N ALA A 115 14.33 9.31 -23.83
CA ALA A 115 13.29 8.31 -23.59
C ALA A 115 13.29 7.84 -22.13
N MET A 116 14.47 7.58 -21.56
CA MET A 116 14.56 7.16 -20.15
C MET A 116 14.24 8.28 -19.15
N SER A 117 14.48 9.55 -19.50
CA SER A 117 14.06 10.69 -18.69
C SER A 117 12.53 10.75 -18.62
N THR A 118 11.86 10.53 -19.75
CA THR A 118 10.39 10.45 -19.82
C THR A 118 9.85 9.32 -18.95
N VAL A 119 10.42 8.11 -19.06
CA VAL A 119 10.04 6.96 -18.21
C VAL A 119 10.29 7.25 -16.73
N ARG A 120 11.38 7.94 -16.38
CA ARG A 120 11.69 8.32 -14.99
C ARG A 120 10.65 9.28 -14.42
N THR A 121 10.28 10.32 -15.16
CA THR A 121 9.24 11.28 -14.76
C THR A 121 7.92 10.55 -14.54
N LEU A 122 7.57 9.61 -15.42
CA LEU A 122 6.38 8.78 -15.26
C LEU A 122 6.37 7.98 -13.95
N MET A 123 7.49 7.33 -13.62
CA MET A 123 7.61 6.56 -12.38
C MET A 123 7.53 7.46 -11.12
N GLN A 124 8.03 8.69 -11.20
CA GLN A 124 7.89 9.67 -10.11
C GLN A 124 6.44 10.10 -9.92
N ASN A 125 5.74 10.45 -11.01
CA ASN A 125 4.33 10.82 -10.99
C ASN A 125 3.46 9.68 -10.45
N ARG A 126 3.72 8.45 -10.89
CA ARG A 126 3.03 7.25 -10.39
C ARG A 126 3.24 7.03 -8.90
N ALA A 127 4.47 7.17 -8.41
CA ALA A 127 4.76 7.03 -6.98
C ALA A 127 4.01 8.08 -6.14
N GLN A 128 3.91 9.31 -6.66
CA GLN A 128 3.14 10.38 -6.03
C GLN A 128 1.64 10.08 -6.05
N PHE A 129 1.07 9.69 -7.18
CA PHE A 129 -0.35 9.33 -7.29
C PHE A 129 -0.72 8.18 -6.34
N VAL A 130 0.08 7.11 -6.29
CA VAL A 130 -0.15 5.99 -5.36
C VAL A 130 -0.10 6.45 -3.90
N LYS A 131 0.81 7.37 -3.58
CA LYS A 131 0.89 7.96 -2.24
C LYS A 131 -0.39 8.74 -1.91
N GLU A 132 -0.85 9.60 -2.81
CA GLU A 132 -2.07 10.39 -2.65
C GLU A 132 -3.33 9.52 -2.52
N GLN A 133 -3.45 8.46 -3.34
CA GLN A 133 -4.54 7.49 -3.23
C GLN A 133 -4.51 6.75 -1.89
N ASN A 134 -3.33 6.29 -1.44
CA ASN A 134 -3.20 5.63 -0.15
C ASN A 134 -3.57 6.56 1.01
N THR A 135 -3.11 7.81 0.99
CA THR A 135 -3.48 8.81 2.01
C THR A 135 -4.99 9.02 2.03
N THR A 136 -5.63 9.15 0.87
CA THR A 136 -7.08 9.32 0.75
C THR A 136 -7.83 8.08 1.24
N MET A 137 -7.38 6.88 0.90
CA MET A 137 -7.98 5.62 1.34
C MET A 137 -7.83 5.41 2.86
N LEU A 138 -6.69 5.80 3.45
CA LEU A 138 -6.48 5.76 4.89
C LEU A 138 -7.40 6.73 5.62
N ALA A 139 -7.58 7.95 5.09
CA ALA A 139 -8.52 8.92 5.65
C ALA A 139 -9.96 8.39 5.63
N LYS A 140 -10.44 7.89 4.48
CA LYS A 140 -11.76 7.23 4.38
C LYS A 140 -11.87 5.99 5.28
N GLY A 141 -10.77 5.26 5.44
CA GLY A 141 -10.68 4.11 6.35
C GLY A 141 -10.89 4.53 7.81
N LYS A 142 -10.27 5.63 8.22
CA LYS A 142 -10.42 6.22 9.56
C LYS A 142 -11.85 6.70 9.81
N GLU A 143 -12.46 7.41 8.86
CA GLU A 143 -13.87 7.82 8.95
C GLU A 143 -14.82 6.62 9.12
N ARG A 144 -14.55 5.52 8.40
CA ARG A 144 -15.31 4.27 8.56
C ARG A 144 -15.07 3.63 9.94
N ALA A 145 -13.85 3.67 10.47
CA ALA A 145 -13.56 3.16 11.80
C ALA A 145 -14.29 3.98 12.88
N GLU A 146 -14.30 5.30 12.79
CA GLU A 146 -15.07 6.20 13.67
C GLU A 146 -16.59 5.96 13.55
N SER A 147 -17.08 5.66 12.35
CA SER A 147 -18.49 5.27 12.17
C SER A 147 -18.81 3.91 12.79
N ILE A 148 -17.87 2.96 12.78
CA ILE A 148 -18.04 1.64 13.40
C ILE A 148 -18.04 1.81 14.90
N GLU A 149 -17.12 2.59 15.46
CA GLU A 149 -17.08 2.95 16.88
C GLU A 149 -18.44 3.43 17.40
N LYS A 150 -19.07 4.41 16.72
CA LYS A 150 -20.40 4.91 17.11
C LYS A 150 -21.47 3.82 17.09
N LYS A 151 -21.39 2.88 16.13
CA LYS A 151 -22.33 1.76 16.04
C LYS A 151 -22.08 0.74 17.15
N GLU A 152 -20.83 0.40 17.44
CA GLU A 152 -20.47 -0.53 18.52
C GLU A 152 -20.89 0.05 19.89
N GLN A 153 -20.70 1.34 20.12
CA GLN A 153 -21.22 2.00 21.34
C GLN A 153 -22.75 1.91 21.46
N GLN A 154 -23.48 2.11 20.36
CA GLN A 154 -24.94 1.94 20.35
C GLN A 154 -25.36 0.49 20.62
N VAL A 155 -24.60 -0.48 20.11
CA VAL A 155 -24.84 -1.91 20.37
C VAL A 155 -24.59 -2.24 21.84
N ILE A 156 -23.50 -1.77 22.45
CA ILE A 156 -23.20 -1.95 23.88
C ILE A 156 -24.34 -1.42 24.76
N ILE A 157 -24.89 -0.24 24.42
CA ILE A 157 -26.03 0.33 25.14
C ILE A 157 -27.28 -0.57 25.02
N ARG A 158 -27.56 -1.09 23.82
CA ARG A 158 -28.70 -1.99 23.58
C ARG A 158 -28.53 -3.32 24.31
N ILE A 159 -27.33 -3.86 24.34
CA ILE A 159 -27.02 -5.11 25.04
C ILE A 159 -27.19 -4.91 26.55
N HIS A 160 -26.67 -3.82 27.14
CA HIS A 160 -26.92 -3.48 28.54
C HIS A 160 -28.41 -3.42 28.88
N ALA A 161 -29.23 -2.80 28.02
CA ALA A 161 -30.67 -2.73 28.22
C ALA A 161 -31.34 -4.11 28.15
N ALA A 162 -30.88 -4.99 27.26
CA ALA A 162 -31.37 -6.36 27.14
C ALA A 162 -31.01 -7.21 28.36
N LEU A 163 -29.77 -7.12 28.87
CA LEU A 163 -29.34 -7.85 30.07
C LEU A 163 -30.14 -7.45 31.30
N LYS A 164 -30.34 -6.14 31.55
CA LYS A 164 -31.20 -5.67 32.65
C LYS A 164 -32.62 -6.21 32.56
N LYS A 165 -33.15 -6.36 31.35
CA LYS A 165 -34.48 -6.95 31.14
C LYS A 165 -34.47 -8.45 31.47
N LEU A 166 -33.45 -9.19 31.07
CA LEU A 166 -33.29 -10.61 31.40
C LEU A 166 -33.14 -10.83 32.91
N GLU A 167 -32.34 -10.00 33.59
CA GLU A 167 -32.23 -10.01 35.05
C GLU A 167 -33.58 -9.76 35.74
N SER A 168 -34.38 -8.81 35.23
CA SER A 168 -35.73 -8.56 35.76
C SER A 168 -36.69 -9.75 35.57
N LEU A 169 -36.38 -10.65 34.64
CA LEU A 169 -37.09 -11.91 34.40
C LEU A 169 -36.50 -13.08 35.20
N GLY A 170 -35.49 -12.84 36.04
CA GLY A 170 -34.84 -13.87 36.87
C GLY A 170 -33.82 -14.73 36.13
N VAL A 171 -33.37 -14.32 34.95
CA VAL A 171 -32.32 -15.02 34.18
C VAL A 171 -30.94 -14.59 34.71
N ASP A 172 -30.05 -15.55 34.92
CA ASP A 172 -28.64 -15.28 35.26
C ASP A 172 -27.89 -14.75 34.03
N THR A 173 -27.37 -13.53 34.14
CA THR A 173 -26.69 -12.79 33.08
C THR A 173 -25.19 -12.61 33.34
N ALA A 174 -24.63 -13.16 34.44
CA ALA A 174 -23.26 -12.87 34.87
C ALA A 174 -22.20 -13.16 33.79
N ASP A 175 -22.35 -14.26 33.04
CA ASP A 175 -21.45 -14.61 31.94
C ASP A 175 -21.55 -13.61 30.77
N LEU A 176 -22.75 -13.10 30.48
CA LEU A 176 -22.98 -12.09 29.45
C LEU A 176 -22.49 -10.70 29.84
N GLU A 177 -22.60 -10.34 31.12
CA GLU A 177 -22.01 -9.10 31.65
C GLU A 177 -20.48 -9.11 31.55
N SER A 178 -19.86 -10.26 31.85
CA SER A 178 -18.41 -10.46 31.70
C SER A 178 -17.96 -10.32 30.24
N GLN A 179 -18.68 -10.95 29.30
CA GLN A 179 -18.42 -10.81 27.87
C GLN A 179 -18.61 -9.37 27.38
N LEU A 180 -19.64 -8.67 27.85
CA LEU A 180 -19.89 -7.27 27.53
C LEU A 180 -18.79 -6.34 28.05
N ALA A 181 -18.25 -6.59 29.25
CA ALA A 181 -17.12 -5.84 29.81
C ALA A 181 -15.83 -6.07 28.99
N ALA A 182 -15.57 -7.31 28.59
CA ALA A 182 -14.45 -7.64 27.71
C ALA A 182 -14.59 -6.94 26.35
N HIS A 183 -15.78 -6.98 25.75
CA HIS A 183 -16.07 -6.32 24.48
C HIS A 183 -15.93 -4.79 24.58
N THR A 184 -16.43 -4.18 25.66
CA THR A 184 -16.26 -2.74 25.92
C THR A 184 -14.79 -2.35 26.00
N THR A 185 -13.97 -3.18 26.64
CA THR A 185 -12.51 -3.00 26.71
C THR A 185 -11.85 -3.14 25.33
N ALA A 186 -12.30 -4.09 24.52
CA ALA A 186 -11.83 -4.28 23.15
C ALA A 186 -12.16 -3.07 22.26
N VAL A 187 -13.36 -2.49 22.38
CA VAL A 187 -13.76 -1.26 21.68
C VAL A 187 -12.88 -0.08 22.12
N ALA A 188 -12.61 0.10 23.41
CA ALA A 188 -11.72 1.15 23.91
C ALA A 188 -10.26 0.98 23.43
N THR A 189 -9.80 -0.26 23.33
CA THR A 189 -8.48 -0.59 22.78
C THR A 189 -8.42 -0.28 21.28
N PHE A 190 -9.48 -0.63 20.53
CA PHE A 190 -9.60 -0.29 19.11
C PHE A 190 -9.55 1.22 18.86
N GLN A 191 -10.23 2.03 19.70
CA GLN A 191 -10.22 3.49 19.62
C GLN A 191 -8.82 4.09 19.81
N SER A 192 -8.05 3.55 20.76
CA SER A 192 -6.72 4.06 21.09
C SER A 192 -5.61 3.52 20.18
N THR A 193 -5.93 2.54 19.32
CA THR A 193 -4.96 1.90 18.43
C THR A 193 -4.69 2.74 17.19
N THR A 194 -3.41 3.09 16.96
CA THR A 194 -2.97 3.66 15.69
C THR A 194 -2.70 2.53 14.70
N PHE A 195 -3.59 2.32 13.74
CA PHE A 195 -3.41 1.30 12.70
C PHE A 195 -2.37 1.71 11.67
N THR A 196 -1.43 0.81 11.35
CA THR A 196 -0.39 1.07 10.35
C THR A 196 -0.77 0.58 8.96
N SER A 197 -1.82 -0.25 8.86
CA SER A 197 -2.38 -0.72 7.59
C SER A 197 -3.89 -0.93 7.63
N LEU A 198 -4.53 -0.83 6.46
CA LEU A 198 -5.95 -1.16 6.29
C LEU A 198 -6.26 -2.63 6.60
N LYS A 199 -5.28 -3.53 6.43
CA LYS A 199 -5.42 -4.96 6.74
C LYS A 199 -5.58 -5.18 8.24
N GLU A 200 -4.75 -4.53 9.05
CA GLU A 200 -4.83 -4.57 10.52
C GLU A 200 -6.17 -4.01 11.01
N MET A 201 -6.57 -2.85 10.50
CA MET A 201 -7.84 -2.22 10.85
C MET A 201 -9.04 -3.10 10.50
N LYS A 202 -9.01 -3.75 9.32
CA LYS A 202 -10.08 -4.68 8.90
C LYS A 202 -10.13 -5.92 9.78
N ALA A 203 -8.99 -6.50 10.15
CA ALA A 203 -8.95 -7.67 11.02
C ALA A 203 -9.54 -7.35 12.40
N ALA A 204 -9.10 -6.26 13.02
CA ALA A 204 -9.62 -5.82 14.32
C ALA A 204 -11.12 -5.48 14.27
N THR A 205 -11.60 -4.89 13.17
CA THR A 205 -13.03 -4.64 12.95
C THR A 205 -13.84 -5.93 12.86
N VAL A 206 -13.32 -6.97 12.20
CA VAL A 206 -14.01 -8.26 12.05
C VAL A 206 -14.12 -8.97 13.40
N GLU A 207 -13.05 -8.91 14.20
CA GLU A 207 -13.02 -9.50 15.54
C GLU A 207 -14.07 -8.87 16.47
N LEU A 208 -14.16 -7.54 16.51
CA LEU A 208 -15.20 -6.83 17.28
C LEU A 208 -16.62 -7.25 16.88
N ARG A 209 -16.87 -7.41 15.57
CA ARG A 209 -18.19 -7.81 15.07
C ARG A 209 -18.56 -9.24 15.42
N GLU A 210 -17.60 -10.16 15.42
CA GLU A 210 -17.89 -11.55 15.76
C GLU A 210 -18.24 -11.68 17.24
N GLN A 211 -17.54 -10.96 18.13
CA GLN A 211 -17.88 -10.90 19.56
C GLN A 211 -19.31 -10.41 19.81
N VAL A 212 -19.73 -9.33 19.13
CA VAL A 212 -21.12 -8.83 19.22
C VAL A 212 -22.13 -9.86 18.75
N LYS A 213 -21.83 -10.55 17.65
CA LYS A 213 -22.73 -11.55 17.06
C LYS A 213 -22.93 -12.74 18.02
N GLU A 214 -21.86 -13.24 18.63
CA GLU A 214 -21.92 -14.30 19.63
C GLU A 214 -22.74 -13.88 20.87
N MET A 215 -22.52 -12.65 21.36
CA MET A 215 -23.28 -12.10 22.49
C MET A 215 -24.77 -11.97 22.16
N LEU A 216 -25.13 -11.47 20.97
CA LEU A 216 -26.53 -11.34 20.55
C LEU A 216 -27.22 -12.70 20.38
N GLN A 217 -26.53 -13.71 19.86
CA GLN A 217 -27.06 -15.07 19.74
C GLN A 217 -27.31 -15.71 21.11
N THR A 218 -26.41 -15.50 22.06
CA THR A 218 -26.58 -15.97 23.44
C THR A 218 -27.78 -15.29 24.11
N ILE A 219 -27.93 -13.97 23.94
CA ILE A 219 -29.08 -13.20 24.43
C ILE A 219 -30.39 -13.70 23.82
N GLU A 220 -30.43 -13.96 22.50
CA GLU A 220 -31.61 -14.48 21.82
C GLU A 220 -32.00 -15.88 22.33
N THR A 221 -31.01 -16.74 22.58
CA THR A 221 -31.22 -18.08 23.14
C THR A 221 -31.79 -18.01 24.56
N LEU A 222 -31.21 -17.17 25.42
CA LEU A 222 -31.67 -16.98 26.81
C LEU A 222 -33.03 -16.29 26.90
N ALA A 223 -33.32 -15.33 26.01
CA ALA A 223 -34.63 -14.70 25.93
C ALA A 223 -35.70 -15.71 25.49
N SER A 224 -35.38 -16.56 24.51
CA SER A 224 -36.29 -17.61 24.02
C SER A 224 -36.60 -18.65 25.09
N SER A 225 -35.60 -19.06 25.88
CA SER A 225 -35.81 -19.99 27.00
C SER A 225 -36.61 -19.36 28.14
N ALA A 226 -36.35 -18.10 28.50
CA ALA A 226 -37.09 -17.38 29.55
C ALA A 226 -38.57 -17.15 29.18
N THR A 227 -38.88 -16.97 27.90
CA THR A 227 -40.26 -16.75 27.42
C THR A 227 -41.05 -18.06 27.30
N GLY A 228 -40.39 -19.20 27.06
CA GLY A 228 -41.02 -20.52 26.98
C GLY A 228 -41.29 -21.20 28.32
N ILE A 229 -40.82 -20.60 29.43
CA ILE A 229 -41.03 -21.10 30.80
C ILE A 229 -42.20 -20.37 31.51
N MET A 230 -42.65 -19.21 30.98
CA MET A 230 -43.94 -18.60 31.35
C MET A 230 -45.13 -19.32 30.73
#